data_AF-A0A962QX52-F1
#
_entry.id   AF-A0A962QX52-F1
#
_cell.length_a   1.000
_cell.length_b   1.000
_cell.length_c   1.000
_cell.angle_alpha   90.00
_cell.angle_beta   90.00
_cell.angle_gamma   90.00
#
_symmetry.space_group_name_H-M   'P 1'
#
loop_
_entity.id
_entity.type
_entity.pdbx_description
1 polymer ?
#
loop_
_entity_poly.entity_id
_entity_poly.type
_entity_poly.pdbx_seq_one_letter_code
_entity_poly.pdbx_strand_id
1 'polypeptide(L)'
;MLKMVRVMAGMDAQYERHLEGLKAVFNKAFAFNTPYIEKIEAFARGEHPPGAECIILAATGAREEVLGFTVSFYFSDLKVAYLDYIASDPDKASRGIGAALYEAMRNDLKKRGARRLFFDSLPDEPGPDVDPTLLPNNKKRMAFYERLGARPVEGTQYERLVTPANLGDPNRLMHDGLGQTAPLSRAKLKKVIARIMLAKCGLAPEQEPLKTLLASVQDDPVRIRPPRYPAPSPGPLPKLRHSIDLVETGTANDISHSPFKGYYERPARVVAIAKALEGLPIVRHEVQDFGLKPILAIHDKRMVNFLKESQTRVPPGQIVYPEIFPIRYADRLPQNWPMRAGYFCIDTSTPITNTVFAAATRSANAALTAARLVGSGQSEMAYVAGRPPGHHAERKVFGGFCYFNNAALAANALSARGRVAVLDVDHHHGNGTQDIFYSRSDVLTVSIHGHPESSYPFYAGFEDERGEGDGVGFNVNFPLRPGVDDAAYLTALEKALKAIRKFAPDYLVVSLGVDIMRGDPTGAFYVSAEGMRNIGRAIGTLRLPSVIIQEGGYHLQNLRRGVRGFLVGYGVGMTPEESATRA
;
A
#
# COMPACT_ATOMS: atom_id res chain seq x y z
N MET A 1 -9.31 12.38 3.79
CA MET A 1 -9.00 11.05 4.33
C MET A 1 -10.23 10.17 4.17
N LEU A 2 -10.10 8.95 3.63
CA LEU A 2 -11.21 7.98 3.53
C LEU A 2 -11.14 7.09 4.77
N LYS A 3 -12.22 7.01 5.55
CA LYS A 3 -12.30 6.19 6.76
C LYS A 3 -13.35 5.10 6.56
N MET A 4 -13.11 3.90 7.09
CA MET A 4 -14.08 2.81 7.07
C MET A 4 -14.71 2.70 8.46
N VAL A 5 -16.03 2.82 8.54
CA VAL A 5 -16.79 2.76 9.80
C VAL A 5 -17.82 1.64 9.72
N ARG A 6 -18.04 0.95 10.84
CA ARG A 6 -19.14 -0.01 10.98
C ARG A 6 -20.37 0.75 11.45
N VAL A 7 -21.42 0.76 10.64
CA VAL A 7 -22.67 1.46 10.97
C VAL A 7 -23.57 0.52 11.75
N MET A 8 -23.56 0.65 13.08
CA MET A 8 -24.35 -0.18 13.98
C MET A 8 -24.62 0.57 15.29
N ALA A 9 -25.87 0.50 15.77
CA ALA A 9 -26.29 1.16 17.00
C ALA A 9 -25.43 0.70 18.18
N GLY A 10 -24.96 1.65 18.99
CA GLY A 10 -24.08 1.38 20.14
C GLY A 10 -22.61 1.07 19.79
N MET A 11 -22.24 0.95 18.51
CA MET A 11 -20.84 0.78 18.07
C MET A 11 -20.29 1.99 17.32
N ASP A 12 -21.16 2.76 16.68
CA ASP A 12 -20.81 3.93 15.88
C ASP A 12 -21.09 5.23 16.65
N ALA A 13 -20.04 6.01 16.93
CA ALA A 13 -20.17 7.29 17.63
C ALA A 13 -20.97 8.34 16.84
N GLN A 14 -21.08 8.18 15.50
CA GLN A 14 -21.87 9.04 14.63
C GLN A 14 -23.00 8.27 13.95
N TYR A 15 -23.54 7.25 14.62
CA TYR A 15 -24.54 6.31 14.11
C TYR A 15 -25.66 6.99 13.28
N GLU A 16 -26.39 7.94 13.86
CA GLU A 16 -27.52 8.59 13.19
C GLU A 16 -27.10 9.28 11.89
N ARG A 17 -25.95 9.96 11.92
CA ARG A 17 -25.41 10.68 10.77
C ARG A 17 -24.96 9.73 9.67
N HIS A 18 -24.29 8.64 10.04
CA HIS A 18 -23.84 7.64 9.07
C HIS A 18 -25.00 6.82 8.51
N LEU A 19 -26.02 6.52 9.31
CA LEU A 19 -27.22 5.85 8.86
C LEU A 19 -27.97 6.70 7.84
N GLU A 20 -28.19 7.99 8.13
CA GLU A 20 -28.81 8.93 7.19
C GLU A 20 -27.99 9.10 5.91
N GLY A 21 -26.66 9.24 6.03
CA GLY A 21 -25.77 9.31 4.87
C GLY A 21 -25.82 8.05 4.00
N LEU A 22 -25.88 6.88 4.63
CA LEU A 22 -26.01 5.60 3.94
C LEU A 22 -27.36 5.49 3.22
N LYS A 23 -28.47 5.85 3.88
CA LYS A 23 -29.81 5.90 3.28
C LYS A 23 -29.84 6.81 2.05
N ALA A 24 -29.21 7.98 2.14
CA ALA A 24 -29.11 8.90 1.02
C ALA A 24 -28.35 8.28 -0.17
N VAL A 25 -27.21 7.64 0.07
CA VAL A 25 -26.46 6.95 -1.00
C VAL A 25 -27.26 5.77 -1.57
N PHE A 26 -27.96 5.01 -0.72
CA PHE A 26 -28.80 3.90 -1.15
C PHE A 26 -29.91 4.37 -2.11
N ASN A 27 -30.66 5.41 -1.72
CA ASN A 27 -31.75 5.95 -2.55
C ASN A 27 -31.28 6.44 -3.92
N LYS A 28 -30.08 7.04 -3.99
CA LYS A 28 -29.50 7.47 -5.27
C LYS A 28 -29.06 6.29 -6.12
N ALA A 29 -28.39 5.31 -5.52
CA ALA A 29 -27.81 4.17 -6.24
C ALA A 29 -28.85 3.11 -6.64
N PHE A 30 -29.93 2.98 -5.86
CA PHE A 30 -30.94 1.94 -5.96
C PHE A 30 -32.37 2.52 -5.84
N ALA A 31 -32.66 3.59 -6.58
CA ALA A 31 -33.96 4.28 -6.54
C ALA A 31 -35.17 3.33 -6.76
N PHE A 32 -34.98 2.22 -7.48
CA PHE A 32 -35.98 1.20 -7.73
C PHE A 32 -36.33 0.32 -6.51
N ASN A 33 -35.56 0.39 -5.41
CA ASN A 33 -35.72 -0.48 -4.23
C ASN A 33 -35.74 0.30 -2.91
N THR A 34 -36.34 1.49 -2.92
CA THR A 34 -36.51 2.35 -1.73
C THR A 34 -37.04 1.61 -0.47
N PRO A 35 -37.99 0.65 -0.56
CA PRO A 35 -38.47 -0.08 0.62
C PRO A 35 -37.40 -0.88 1.38
N TYR A 36 -36.27 -1.21 0.74
CA TYR A 36 -35.18 -1.95 1.40
C TYR A 36 -34.48 -1.14 2.51
N ILE A 37 -34.67 0.18 2.56
CA ILE A 37 -34.13 1.04 3.61
C ILE A 37 -34.61 0.61 5.00
N GLU A 38 -35.87 0.20 5.13
CA GLU A 38 -36.41 -0.27 6.42
C GLU A 38 -35.62 -1.47 6.96
N LYS A 39 -35.19 -2.36 6.06
CA LYS A 39 -34.32 -3.48 6.42
C LYS A 39 -32.93 -3.02 6.83
N ILE A 40 -32.36 -2.06 6.11
CA ILE A 40 -31.05 -1.47 6.47
C ILE A 40 -31.09 -0.87 7.87
N GLU A 41 -32.15 -0.12 8.21
CA GLU A 41 -32.34 0.45 9.53
C GLU A 41 -32.46 -0.64 10.61
N ALA A 42 -33.27 -1.68 10.35
CA ALA A 42 -33.41 -2.84 11.23
C ALA A 42 -32.05 -3.54 11.44
N PHE A 43 -31.31 -3.81 10.36
CA PHE A 43 -29.97 -4.40 10.42
C PHE A 43 -28.99 -3.54 11.22
N ALA A 44 -29.05 -2.21 11.05
CA ALA A 44 -28.21 -1.27 11.77
C ALA A 44 -28.53 -1.23 13.27
N ARG A 45 -29.77 -1.58 13.67
CA ARG A 45 -30.18 -1.78 15.06
C ARG A 45 -29.88 -3.17 15.62
N GLY A 46 -29.36 -4.09 14.80
CA GLY A 46 -29.02 -5.46 15.20
C GLY A 46 -30.10 -6.50 14.92
N GLU A 47 -31.16 -6.16 14.18
CA GLU A 47 -32.22 -7.09 13.79
C GLU A 47 -31.77 -7.92 12.57
N HIS A 48 -31.06 -9.03 12.78
CA HIS A 48 -30.43 -9.76 11.68
C HIS A 48 -31.34 -10.77 10.95
N PRO A 49 -31.07 -11.10 9.67
CA PRO A 49 -31.75 -12.19 8.99
C PRO A 49 -31.53 -13.56 9.67
N PRO A 50 -32.44 -14.53 9.50
CA PRO A 50 -32.33 -15.85 10.12
C PRO A 50 -30.98 -16.54 9.87
N GLY A 51 -30.25 -16.81 10.95
CA GLY A 51 -28.97 -17.53 10.91
C GLY A 51 -27.82 -16.75 10.27
N ALA A 52 -27.91 -15.42 10.20
CA ALA A 52 -26.88 -14.53 9.67
C ALA A 52 -26.57 -13.37 10.63
N GLU A 53 -25.33 -12.88 10.65
CA GLU A 53 -24.99 -11.57 11.20
C GLU A 53 -24.96 -10.56 10.04
N CYS A 54 -25.73 -9.46 10.14
CA CYS A 54 -25.61 -8.38 9.17
C CYS A 54 -24.46 -7.43 9.53
N ILE A 55 -23.64 -7.12 8.54
CA ILE A 55 -22.48 -6.24 8.65
C ILE A 55 -22.64 -5.12 7.63
N ILE A 56 -22.74 -3.89 8.15
CA ILE A 56 -22.80 -2.67 7.38
C ILE A 56 -21.49 -1.91 7.57
N LEU A 57 -20.77 -1.67 6.47
CA LEU A 57 -19.58 -0.81 6.46
C LEU A 57 -19.87 0.41 5.59
N ALA A 58 -19.51 1.59 6.06
CA ALA A 58 -19.56 2.82 5.30
C ALA A 58 -18.15 3.38 5.10
N ALA A 59 -17.89 3.92 3.92
CA ALA A 59 -16.72 4.73 3.63
C ALA A 59 -17.07 6.20 3.85
N THR A 60 -16.41 6.86 4.81
CA THR A 60 -16.65 8.26 5.15
C THR A 60 -15.52 9.16 4.70
N GLY A 61 -15.87 10.38 4.28
CA GLY A 61 -14.92 11.43 3.95
C GLY A 61 -14.39 12.16 5.18
N ALA A 62 -13.59 13.20 4.96
CA ALA A 62 -12.95 13.94 6.05
C ALA A 62 -13.95 14.70 6.93
N ARG A 63 -15.16 15.00 6.41
CA ARG A 63 -16.23 15.64 7.18
C ARG A 63 -17.22 14.60 7.72
N GLU A 64 -16.89 13.31 7.71
CA GLU A 64 -17.73 12.18 8.12
C GLU A 64 -19.02 12.03 7.28
N GLU A 65 -19.02 12.58 6.07
CA GLU A 65 -20.05 12.31 5.08
C GLU A 65 -19.87 10.91 4.49
N VAL A 66 -20.96 10.15 4.35
CA VAL A 66 -20.91 8.84 3.69
C VAL A 66 -20.71 9.03 2.18
N LEU A 67 -19.71 8.32 1.65
CA LEU A 67 -19.33 8.32 0.24
C LEU A 67 -19.65 6.99 -0.45
N GLY A 68 -19.96 5.95 0.33
CA GLY A 68 -20.35 4.63 -0.15
C GLY A 68 -20.50 3.66 1.01
N PHE A 69 -21.07 2.49 0.73
CA PHE A 69 -21.32 1.47 1.74
C PHE A 69 -21.31 0.05 1.19
N THR A 70 -21.23 -0.92 2.10
CA THR A 70 -21.53 -2.34 1.85
C THR A 70 -22.52 -2.87 2.88
N VAL A 71 -23.45 -3.71 2.46
CA VAL A 71 -24.30 -4.56 3.31
C VAL A 71 -23.97 -6.02 3.02
N SER A 72 -23.57 -6.76 4.04
CA SER A 72 -23.19 -8.17 3.90
C SER A 72 -23.74 -9.02 5.03
N PHE A 73 -24.03 -10.28 4.73
CA PHE A 73 -24.51 -11.28 5.67
C PHE A 73 -23.43 -12.32 5.94
N TYR A 74 -23.08 -12.51 7.20
CA TYR A 74 -22.10 -13.52 7.62
C TYR A 74 -22.80 -14.72 8.26
N PHE A 75 -22.61 -15.90 7.67
CA PHE A 75 -23.14 -17.18 8.14
C PHE A 75 -22.02 -17.94 8.85
N SER A 76 -21.95 -17.81 10.18
CA SER A 76 -20.84 -18.31 11.00
C SER A 76 -20.73 -19.84 11.00
N ASP A 77 -21.85 -20.55 11.02
CA ASP A 77 -21.95 -22.01 10.91
C ASP A 77 -21.33 -22.53 9.60
N LEU A 78 -21.53 -21.79 8.51
CA LEU A 78 -20.96 -22.12 7.21
C LEU A 78 -19.56 -21.53 7.00
N LYS A 79 -19.13 -20.57 7.82
CA LYS A 79 -17.93 -19.74 7.58
C LYS A 79 -17.96 -19.08 6.19
N VAL A 80 -19.12 -18.61 5.78
CA VAL A 80 -19.37 -18.00 4.46
C VAL A 80 -20.03 -16.65 4.64
N ALA A 81 -19.74 -15.70 3.76
CA ALA A 81 -20.45 -14.43 3.68
C ALA A 81 -21.17 -14.26 2.34
N TYR A 82 -22.20 -13.43 2.33
CA TYR A 82 -22.88 -12.95 1.14
C TYR A 82 -22.86 -11.42 1.13
N LEU A 83 -22.38 -10.81 0.05
CA LEU A 83 -22.46 -9.37 -0.17
C LEU A 83 -23.76 -9.08 -0.90
N ASP A 84 -24.68 -8.39 -0.23
CA ASP A 84 -26.01 -8.08 -0.75
C ASP A 84 -25.99 -6.74 -1.51
N TYR A 85 -25.42 -5.70 -0.91
CA TYR A 85 -25.29 -4.39 -1.54
C TYR A 85 -23.88 -3.83 -1.42
N ILE A 86 -23.38 -3.26 -2.52
CA ILE A 86 -22.20 -2.38 -2.53
C ILE A 86 -22.50 -1.19 -3.43
N ALA A 87 -22.31 0.03 -2.93
CA ALA A 87 -22.50 1.24 -3.70
C ALA A 87 -21.58 2.37 -3.25
N SER A 88 -21.30 3.27 -4.19
CA SER A 88 -20.71 4.59 -3.93
C SER A 88 -21.73 5.66 -4.32
N ASP A 89 -21.65 6.84 -3.69
CA ASP A 89 -22.49 7.98 -4.03
C ASP A 89 -22.31 8.35 -5.51
N PRO A 90 -23.35 8.22 -6.36
CA PRO A 90 -23.23 8.43 -7.80
C PRO A 90 -22.93 9.89 -8.17
N ASP A 91 -23.30 10.84 -7.31
CA ASP A 91 -23.08 12.28 -7.54
C ASP A 91 -21.68 12.73 -7.12
N LYS A 92 -20.97 11.90 -6.35
CA LYS A 92 -19.62 12.20 -5.89
C LYS A 92 -18.63 11.46 -6.78
N ALA A 93 -17.94 12.20 -7.63
CA ALA A 93 -16.89 11.68 -8.48
C ALA A 93 -15.69 11.21 -7.63
N SER A 94 -15.69 9.95 -7.22
CA SER A 94 -14.59 9.35 -6.48
C SER A 94 -14.25 7.96 -7.02
N ARG A 95 -13.28 7.92 -7.94
CA ARG A 95 -12.73 6.66 -8.46
C ARG A 95 -12.07 5.88 -7.31
N GLY A 96 -12.48 4.62 -7.14
CA GLY A 96 -11.84 3.68 -6.23
C GLY A 96 -12.56 3.43 -4.89
N ILE A 97 -13.65 4.13 -4.57
CA ILE A 97 -14.42 3.86 -3.33
C ILE A 97 -14.96 2.44 -3.32
N GLY A 98 -15.56 1.97 -4.41
CA GLY A 98 -16.04 0.59 -4.51
C GLY A 98 -14.94 -0.45 -4.31
N ALA A 99 -13.72 -0.17 -4.77
CA ALA A 99 -12.56 -1.03 -4.54
C ALA A 99 -12.16 -1.07 -3.06
N ALA A 100 -12.03 0.11 -2.45
CA ALA A 100 -11.69 0.24 -1.04
C ALA A 100 -12.74 -0.42 -0.12
N LEU A 101 -14.03 -0.22 -0.42
CA LEU A 101 -15.13 -0.86 0.29
C LEU A 101 -15.08 -2.38 0.17
N TYR A 102 -14.91 -2.90 -1.05
CA TYR A 102 -14.84 -4.34 -1.27
C TYR A 102 -13.66 -4.98 -0.54
N GLU A 103 -12.48 -4.35 -0.57
CA GLU A 103 -11.29 -4.83 0.16
C GLU A 103 -11.44 -4.72 1.69
N ALA A 104 -11.98 -3.61 2.20
CA ALA A 104 -12.25 -3.42 3.62
C ALA A 104 -13.21 -4.50 4.14
N MET A 105 -14.31 -4.73 3.42
CA MET A 105 -15.27 -5.78 3.72
C MET A 105 -14.62 -7.17 3.73
N ARG A 106 -13.82 -7.52 2.70
CA ARG A 106 -13.11 -8.81 2.68
C ARG A 106 -12.20 -8.99 3.89
N ASN A 107 -11.49 -7.94 4.28
CA ASN A 107 -10.59 -7.97 5.42
C ASN A 107 -11.34 -8.14 6.75
N ASP A 108 -12.46 -7.45 6.93
CA ASP A 108 -13.34 -7.62 8.09
C ASP A 108 -13.91 -9.05 8.17
N LEU A 109 -14.48 -9.55 7.07
CA LEU A 109 -15.03 -10.90 6.98
C LEU A 109 -13.98 -11.99 7.28
N LYS A 110 -12.74 -11.83 6.77
CA LYS A 110 -11.63 -12.75 7.08
C LYS A 110 -11.31 -12.76 8.57
N LYS A 111 -11.26 -11.59 9.22
CA LYS A 111 -11.00 -11.48 10.67
C LYS A 111 -12.09 -12.18 11.48
N ARG A 112 -13.34 -12.15 11.01
CA ARG A 112 -14.49 -12.87 11.60
C ARG A 112 -14.46 -14.38 11.35
N GLY A 113 -13.56 -14.87 10.49
CA GLY A 113 -13.42 -16.28 10.19
C GLY A 113 -14.15 -16.75 8.92
N ALA A 114 -14.67 -15.83 8.10
CA ALA A 114 -15.20 -16.18 6.79
C ALA A 114 -14.11 -16.76 5.89
N ARG A 115 -14.46 -17.82 5.16
CA ARG A 115 -13.57 -18.55 4.25
C ARG A 115 -13.95 -18.39 2.79
N ARG A 116 -15.18 -17.97 2.50
CA ARG A 116 -15.67 -17.67 1.15
C ARG A 116 -16.67 -16.53 1.21
N LEU A 117 -16.76 -15.78 0.13
CA LEU A 117 -17.72 -14.71 -0.08
C LEU A 117 -18.48 -14.98 -1.39
N PHE A 118 -19.78 -14.76 -1.38
CA PHE A 118 -20.66 -14.85 -2.54
C PHE A 118 -21.40 -13.54 -2.74
N PHE A 119 -21.85 -13.26 -3.96
CA PHE A 119 -22.68 -12.09 -4.27
C PHE A 119 -23.29 -12.23 -5.67
N ASP A 120 -24.31 -11.44 -5.96
CA ASP A 120 -24.91 -11.40 -7.29
C ASP A 120 -24.21 -10.38 -8.18
N SER A 121 -24.04 -10.73 -9.45
CA SER A 121 -23.63 -9.79 -10.49
C SER A 121 -24.42 -10.03 -11.75
N LEU A 122 -24.82 -8.94 -12.41
CA LEU A 122 -25.42 -9.00 -13.74
C LEU A 122 -24.49 -9.70 -14.74
N PRO A 123 -25.03 -10.35 -15.79
CA PRO A 123 -24.26 -11.15 -16.72
C PRO A 123 -23.46 -10.24 -17.65
N ASP A 124 -22.27 -10.71 -18.00
CA ASP A 124 -21.33 -10.04 -18.91
C ASP A 124 -21.42 -10.57 -20.35
N GLU A 125 -22.44 -11.39 -20.63
CA GLU A 125 -22.72 -12.04 -21.90
C GLU A 125 -24.12 -11.66 -22.40
N PRO A 126 -24.33 -11.54 -23.73
CA PRO A 126 -25.65 -11.35 -24.28
C PRO A 126 -26.56 -12.55 -23.95
N GLY A 127 -27.84 -12.29 -23.75
CA GLY A 127 -28.87 -13.29 -23.49
C GLY A 127 -30.26 -12.70 -23.71
N PRO A 128 -31.30 -13.54 -23.78
CA PRO A 128 -32.68 -13.10 -24.04
C PRO A 128 -33.18 -12.08 -23.01
N ASP A 129 -32.74 -12.20 -21.76
CA ASP A 129 -33.17 -11.36 -20.63
C ASP A 129 -32.09 -10.36 -20.18
N VAL A 130 -31.06 -10.10 -21.01
CA VAL A 130 -29.97 -9.17 -20.69
C VAL A 130 -30.09 -7.91 -21.54
N ASP A 131 -30.26 -6.75 -20.90
CA ASP A 131 -30.25 -5.45 -21.58
C ASP A 131 -28.90 -5.22 -22.30
N PRO A 132 -28.88 -5.16 -23.65
CA PRO A 132 -27.66 -4.97 -24.40
C PRO A 132 -26.93 -3.65 -24.09
N THR A 133 -27.66 -2.62 -23.65
CA THR A 133 -27.10 -1.29 -23.32
C THR A 133 -26.25 -1.34 -22.04
N LEU A 134 -26.52 -2.29 -21.14
CA LEU A 134 -25.79 -2.47 -19.88
C LEU A 134 -24.56 -3.37 -20.02
N LEU A 135 -24.45 -4.16 -21.10
CA LEU A 135 -23.34 -5.10 -21.33
C LEU A 135 -21.94 -4.48 -21.19
N PRO A 136 -21.64 -3.27 -21.73
CA PRO A 136 -20.34 -2.66 -21.55
C PRO A 136 -19.98 -2.42 -20.07
N ASN A 137 -20.96 -2.01 -19.26
CA ASN A 137 -20.76 -1.78 -17.82
C ASN A 137 -20.68 -3.09 -17.04
N ASN A 138 -21.48 -4.10 -17.40
CA ASN A 138 -21.42 -5.43 -16.79
C ASN A 138 -20.05 -6.07 -17.01
N LYS A 139 -19.49 -5.98 -18.23
CA LYS A 139 -18.13 -6.46 -18.54
C LYS A 139 -17.07 -5.75 -17.68
N LYS A 140 -17.15 -4.42 -17.53
CA LYS A 140 -16.23 -3.65 -16.66
C LYS A 140 -16.32 -4.08 -15.20
N ARG A 141 -17.55 -4.30 -14.69
CA ARG A 141 -17.80 -4.76 -13.32
C ARG A 141 -17.29 -6.18 -13.10
N MET A 142 -17.54 -7.09 -14.03
CA MET A 142 -17.04 -8.46 -14.00
C MET A 142 -15.50 -8.49 -14.03
N ALA A 143 -14.87 -7.71 -14.91
CA ALA A 143 -13.42 -7.56 -14.95
C ALA A 143 -12.83 -6.99 -13.65
N PHE A 144 -13.56 -6.11 -12.95
CA PHE A 144 -13.18 -5.64 -11.62
C PHE A 144 -13.17 -6.78 -10.59
N TYR A 145 -14.23 -7.59 -10.51
CA TYR A 145 -14.32 -8.70 -9.56
C TYR A 145 -13.33 -9.83 -9.86
N GLU A 146 -13.14 -10.19 -11.14
CA GLU A 146 -12.17 -11.22 -11.55
C GLU A 146 -10.74 -10.84 -11.16
N ARG A 147 -10.37 -9.55 -11.28
CA ARG A 147 -9.06 -9.03 -10.82
C ARG A 147 -8.84 -9.19 -9.31
N LEU A 148 -9.92 -9.24 -8.53
CA LEU A 148 -9.87 -9.44 -7.07
C LEU A 148 -10.01 -10.92 -6.67
N GLY A 149 -10.14 -11.82 -7.65
CA GLY A 149 -10.21 -13.27 -7.48
C GLY A 149 -11.63 -13.83 -7.39
N ALA A 150 -12.65 -13.00 -7.54
CA ALA A 150 -14.06 -13.40 -7.52
C ALA A 150 -14.53 -13.77 -8.92
N ARG A 151 -15.18 -14.93 -9.08
CA ARG A 151 -15.54 -15.49 -10.39
C ARG A 151 -16.94 -16.12 -10.36
N PRO A 152 -17.68 -16.15 -11.49
CA PRO A 152 -18.98 -16.81 -11.52
C PRO A 152 -18.92 -18.31 -11.21
N VAL A 153 -19.94 -18.77 -10.49
CA VAL A 153 -20.30 -20.19 -10.39
C VAL A 153 -20.99 -20.60 -11.69
N GLU A 154 -20.64 -21.76 -12.23
CA GLU A 154 -21.21 -22.32 -13.47
C GLU A 154 -21.88 -23.67 -13.23
N GLY A 155 -22.66 -24.13 -14.21
CA GLY A 155 -23.33 -25.44 -14.13
C GLY A 155 -24.52 -25.45 -13.17
N THR A 156 -25.15 -24.29 -12.95
CA THR A 156 -26.34 -24.12 -12.11
C THR A 156 -27.38 -23.31 -12.86
N GLN A 157 -28.65 -23.40 -12.48
CA GLN A 157 -29.72 -22.57 -13.04
C GLN A 157 -29.91 -21.24 -12.27
N TYR A 158 -28.86 -20.74 -11.61
CA TYR A 158 -28.98 -19.57 -10.72
C TYR A 158 -29.45 -18.33 -11.47
N GLU A 159 -28.98 -18.16 -12.71
CA GLU A 159 -29.37 -17.08 -13.62
C GLU A 159 -30.84 -17.12 -14.07
N ARG A 160 -31.53 -18.25 -13.89
CA ARG A 160 -32.95 -18.40 -14.20
C ARG A 160 -33.86 -18.15 -13.00
N LEU A 161 -33.28 -17.91 -11.82
CA LEU A 161 -34.03 -17.71 -10.60
C LEU A 161 -34.67 -16.32 -10.60
N VAL A 162 -36.00 -16.28 -10.71
CA VAL A 162 -36.77 -15.04 -10.51
C VAL A 162 -37.24 -14.98 -9.06
N THR A 163 -36.89 -13.90 -8.39
CA THR A 163 -37.28 -13.59 -7.01
C THR A 163 -37.77 -12.15 -6.95
N PRO A 164 -38.57 -11.78 -5.92
CA PRO A 164 -38.89 -10.38 -5.67
C PRO A 164 -37.66 -9.48 -5.51
N ALA A 165 -36.50 -10.06 -5.13
CA ALA A 165 -35.26 -9.32 -4.87
C ALA A 165 -34.41 -9.04 -6.11
N ASN A 166 -34.67 -9.69 -7.25
CA ASN A 166 -33.99 -9.39 -8.53
C ASN A 166 -34.95 -8.94 -9.64
N LEU A 167 -36.25 -8.85 -9.39
CA LEU A 167 -37.25 -8.32 -10.33
C LEU A 167 -37.21 -8.95 -11.74
N GLY A 168 -36.71 -10.18 -11.86
CA GLY A 168 -36.55 -10.87 -13.15
C GLY A 168 -35.19 -10.69 -13.82
N ASP A 169 -34.30 -9.84 -13.31
CA ASP A 169 -32.96 -9.68 -13.87
C ASP A 169 -32.13 -10.96 -13.67
N PRO A 170 -31.54 -11.52 -14.75
CA PRO A 170 -30.72 -12.71 -14.65
C PRO A 170 -29.44 -12.38 -13.89
N ASN A 171 -29.24 -12.95 -12.71
CA ASN A 171 -28.03 -12.75 -11.93
C ASN A 171 -27.10 -13.96 -11.99
N ARG A 172 -25.79 -13.73 -12.02
CA ARG A 172 -24.80 -14.78 -11.76
C ARG A 172 -24.39 -14.75 -10.30
N LEU A 173 -24.35 -15.94 -9.69
CA LEU A 173 -23.73 -16.11 -8.39
C LEU A 173 -22.21 -16.06 -8.52
N MET A 174 -21.61 -15.05 -7.93
CA MET A 174 -20.16 -14.87 -7.86
C MET A 174 -19.60 -15.61 -6.64
N HIS A 175 -18.38 -16.13 -6.75
CA HIS A 175 -17.65 -16.76 -5.67
C HIS A 175 -16.23 -16.16 -5.56
N ASP A 176 -15.93 -15.60 -4.38
CA ASP A 176 -14.61 -15.17 -3.94
C ASP A 176 -14.11 -16.13 -2.85
N GLY A 177 -12.98 -16.78 -3.11
CA GLY A 177 -12.39 -17.73 -2.17
C GLY A 177 -11.78 -17.09 -0.92
N LEU A 178 -11.76 -15.75 -0.78
CA LEU A 178 -11.12 -15.03 0.32
C LEU A 178 -9.68 -15.52 0.60
N GLY A 179 -8.93 -15.87 -0.44
CA GLY A 179 -7.56 -16.40 -0.36
C GLY A 179 -7.45 -17.91 -0.14
N GLN A 180 -8.57 -18.64 -0.04
CA GLN A 180 -8.60 -20.11 -0.03
C GLN A 180 -8.49 -20.67 -1.45
N THR A 181 -7.68 -21.72 -1.61
CA THR A 181 -7.47 -22.42 -2.89
C THR A 181 -8.25 -23.73 -2.99
N ALA A 182 -8.75 -24.25 -1.86
CA ALA A 182 -9.52 -25.49 -1.84
C ALA A 182 -10.77 -25.38 -2.73
N PRO A 183 -11.11 -26.43 -3.50
CA PRO A 183 -12.31 -26.43 -4.32
C PRO A 183 -13.59 -26.33 -3.48
N LEU A 184 -14.65 -25.81 -4.08
CA LEU A 184 -15.97 -25.72 -3.44
C LEU A 184 -16.75 -27.00 -3.74
N SER A 185 -17.19 -27.72 -2.70
CA SER A 185 -17.98 -28.93 -2.92
C SER A 185 -19.45 -28.63 -3.24
N ARG A 186 -20.08 -29.53 -3.98
CA ARG A 186 -21.51 -29.46 -4.33
C ARG A 186 -22.40 -29.29 -3.11
N ALA A 187 -22.19 -30.14 -2.09
CA ALA A 187 -22.96 -30.13 -0.86
C ALA A 187 -22.84 -28.80 -0.12
N LYS A 188 -21.65 -28.18 -0.14
CA LYS A 188 -21.43 -26.87 0.47
C LYS A 188 -22.15 -25.77 -0.30
N LEU A 189 -22.07 -25.75 -1.63
CA LEU A 189 -22.75 -24.75 -2.44
C LEU A 189 -24.27 -24.80 -2.27
N LYS A 190 -24.89 -25.99 -2.26
CA LYS A 190 -26.35 -26.12 -2.03
C LYS A 190 -26.77 -25.49 -0.69
N LYS A 191 -26.01 -25.74 0.39
CA LYS A 191 -26.24 -25.13 1.70
C LYS A 191 -26.08 -23.61 1.68
N VAL A 192 -25.10 -23.11 0.94
CA VAL A 192 -24.86 -21.67 0.79
C VAL A 192 -26.00 -21.00 0.04
N ILE A 193 -26.42 -21.53 -1.12
CA ILE A 193 -27.53 -20.97 -1.92
C ILE A 193 -28.81 -20.94 -1.08
N ALA A 194 -29.14 -22.05 -0.40
CA ALA A 194 -30.29 -22.12 0.49
C ALA A 194 -30.27 -21.02 1.57
N ARG A 195 -29.11 -20.81 2.21
CA ARG A 195 -29.00 -19.83 3.29
C ARG A 195 -29.03 -18.39 2.76
N ILE A 196 -28.45 -18.13 1.59
CA ILE A 196 -28.54 -16.83 0.91
C ILE A 196 -30.00 -16.50 0.60
N MET A 197 -30.75 -17.43 0.01
CA MET A 197 -32.13 -17.18 -0.39
C MET A 197 -33.07 -16.99 0.80
N LEU A 198 -32.88 -17.78 1.86
CA LEU A 198 -33.62 -17.56 3.10
C LEU A 198 -33.34 -16.17 3.70
N ALA A 199 -32.07 -15.74 3.74
CA ALA A 199 -31.72 -14.43 4.29
C ALA A 199 -32.17 -13.26 3.40
N LYS A 200 -32.05 -13.41 2.08
CA LYS A 200 -32.31 -12.34 1.10
C LYS A 200 -33.81 -12.11 0.87
N CYS A 201 -34.56 -13.19 0.67
CA CYS A 201 -35.96 -13.12 0.24
C CYS A 201 -36.90 -14.08 0.99
N GLY A 202 -36.44 -14.76 2.04
CA GLY A 202 -37.28 -15.65 2.85
C GLY A 202 -37.65 -16.97 2.16
N LEU A 203 -37.01 -17.31 1.04
CA LEU A 203 -37.35 -18.49 0.24
C LEU A 203 -36.70 -19.74 0.83
N ALA A 204 -37.52 -20.69 1.29
CA ALA A 204 -37.07 -21.94 1.91
C ALA A 204 -36.67 -23.00 0.86
N PRO A 205 -35.74 -23.93 1.19
CA PRO A 205 -35.18 -24.89 0.24
C PRO A 205 -36.19 -25.81 -0.46
N GLU A 206 -37.32 -26.06 0.19
CA GLU A 206 -38.38 -26.96 -0.29
C GLU A 206 -39.34 -26.26 -1.25
N GLN A 207 -39.31 -24.92 -1.31
CA GLN A 207 -40.18 -24.10 -2.13
C GLN A 207 -39.62 -23.96 -3.56
N GLU A 208 -40.49 -24.00 -4.57
CA GLU A 208 -40.13 -23.54 -5.91
C GLU A 208 -40.01 -22.01 -5.93
N PRO A 209 -39.09 -21.42 -6.72
CA PRO A 209 -38.16 -22.08 -7.66
C PRO A 209 -36.83 -22.57 -7.06
N LEU A 210 -36.60 -22.40 -5.75
CA LEU A 210 -35.32 -22.73 -5.11
C LEU A 210 -35.03 -24.22 -5.12
N LYS A 211 -36.03 -25.07 -4.93
CA LYS A 211 -35.88 -26.53 -5.01
C LYS A 211 -35.31 -26.95 -6.37
N THR A 212 -35.85 -26.43 -7.47
CA THR A 212 -35.32 -26.66 -8.83
C THR A 212 -33.88 -26.16 -8.99
N LEU A 213 -33.58 -24.96 -8.49
CA LEU A 213 -32.22 -24.43 -8.51
C LEU A 213 -31.24 -25.34 -7.75
N LEU A 214 -31.58 -25.78 -6.54
CA LEU A 214 -30.74 -26.67 -5.75
C LEU A 214 -30.55 -28.04 -6.41
N ALA A 215 -31.54 -28.53 -7.15
CA ALA A 215 -31.44 -29.75 -7.94
C ALA A 215 -30.50 -29.58 -9.15
N SER A 216 -30.43 -28.39 -9.74
CA SER A 216 -29.56 -28.09 -10.88
C SER A 216 -28.05 -28.13 -10.56
N VAL A 217 -27.65 -27.98 -9.29
CA VAL A 217 -26.24 -28.04 -8.89
C VAL A 217 -25.76 -29.49 -8.88
N GLN A 218 -25.13 -29.92 -9.98
CA GLN A 218 -24.73 -31.32 -10.20
C GLN A 218 -23.22 -31.58 -10.03
N ASP A 219 -22.37 -30.62 -10.41
CA ASP A 219 -20.91 -30.78 -10.42
C ASP A 219 -20.30 -30.84 -9.01
N ASP A 220 -19.33 -31.75 -8.80
CA ASP A 220 -18.51 -31.84 -7.58
C ASP A 220 -17.05 -32.20 -7.96
N PRO A 221 -16.07 -31.29 -7.79
CA PRO A 221 -16.23 -29.95 -7.25
C PRO A 221 -17.04 -29.03 -8.15
N VAL A 222 -17.66 -28.01 -7.55
CA VAL A 222 -18.42 -26.97 -8.25
C VAL A 222 -17.53 -26.30 -9.30
N ARG A 223 -18.08 -26.12 -10.50
CA ARG A 223 -17.43 -25.40 -11.58
C ARG A 223 -17.43 -23.90 -11.30
N ILE A 224 -16.24 -23.32 -11.31
CA ILE A 224 -16.03 -21.87 -11.26
C ILE A 224 -15.49 -21.45 -12.62
N ARG A 225 -16.12 -20.43 -13.24
CA ARG A 225 -15.71 -19.95 -14.56
C ARG A 225 -14.22 -19.60 -14.58
N PRO A 226 -13.45 -20.04 -15.59
CA PRO A 226 -12.09 -19.55 -15.79
C PRO A 226 -12.06 -18.02 -15.93
N PRO A 227 -10.95 -17.36 -15.56
CA PRO A 227 -10.83 -15.91 -15.74
C PRO A 227 -10.97 -15.58 -17.23
N ARG A 228 -11.88 -14.65 -17.55
CA ARG A 228 -12.17 -14.21 -18.92
C ARG A 228 -11.58 -12.84 -19.20
N TYR A 229 -11.55 -11.98 -18.19
CA TYR A 229 -10.91 -10.67 -18.28
C TYR A 229 -9.52 -10.81 -17.69
N PRO A 230 -8.49 -11.03 -18.52
CA PRO A 230 -7.14 -10.94 -18.01
C PRO A 230 -7.01 -9.58 -17.33
N ALA A 231 -6.43 -9.55 -16.12
CA ALA A 231 -5.80 -8.32 -15.67
C ALA A 231 -4.94 -7.85 -16.84
N PRO A 232 -4.97 -6.56 -17.24
CA PRO A 232 -4.11 -6.10 -18.31
C PRO A 232 -2.74 -6.68 -18.03
N SER A 233 -2.29 -7.60 -18.89
CA SER A 233 -0.96 -8.15 -18.75
C SER A 233 -0.08 -6.93 -18.67
N PRO A 234 0.81 -6.81 -17.67
CA PRO A 234 1.89 -5.85 -17.85
C PRO A 234 2.41 -6.16 -19.23
N GLY A 235 2.25 -5.22 -20.17
CA GLY A 235 2.70 -5.42 -21.55
C GLY A 235 4.13 -5.95 -21.49
N PRO A 236 4.59 -6.69 -22.53
CA PRO A 236 5.94 -7.23 -22.54
C PRO A 236 6.89 -6.18 -21.97
N LEU A 237 7.64 -6.58 -20.93
CA LEU A 237 8.54 -5.65 -20.26
C LEU A 237 9.33 -4.95 -21.35
N PRO A 238 9.40 -3.61 -21.35
CA PRO A 238 10.32 -2.91 -22.23
C PRO A 238 11.67 -3.61 -22.07
N LYS A 239 12.33 -3.97 -23.19
CA LYS A 239 13.69 -4.51 -23.11
C LYS A 239 14.55 -3.43 -22.47
N LEU A 240 14.85 -3.60 -21.17
CA LEU A 240 15.77 -2.73 -20.47
C LEU A 240 17.14 -2.95 -21.14
N ARG A 241 17.75 -1.88 -21.64
CA ARG A 241 19.09 -1.94 -22.26
C ARG A 241 20.19 -2.25 -21.24
N HIS A 242 19.91 -2.00 -19.96
CA HIS A 242 20.86 -2.12 -18.86
C HIS A 242 20.32 -3.12 -17.82
N SER A 243 21.20 -3.93 -17.25
CA SER A 243 20.91 -4.71 -16.06
C SER A 243 20.73 -3.79 -14.85
N ILE A 244 19.94 -4.24 -13.88
CA ILE A 244 19.79 -3.58 -12.58
C ILE A 244 20.77 -4.26 -11.62
N ASP A 245 21.78 -3.52 -11.18
CA ASP A 245 22.69 -4.01 -10.14
C ASP A 245 21.96 -3.97 -8.79
N LEU A 246 21.76 -5.13 -8.18
CA LEU A 246 20.99 -5.29 -6.96
C LEU A 246 21.91 -5.60 -5.79
N VAL A 247 21.78 -4.82 -4.72
CA VAL A 247 22.42 -5.08 -3.42
C VAL A 247 21.33 -5.37 -2.39
N GLU A 248 21.29 -6.60 -1.86
CA GLU A 248 20.25 -7.06 -0.92
C GLU A 248 20.82 -7.28 0.48
N THR A 249 20.08 -6.89 1.52
CA THR A 249 20.50 -7.07 2.92
C THR A 249 20.16 -8.45 3.50
N GLY A 250 19.89 -9.46 2.66
CA GLY A 250 19.62 -10.86 3.05
C GLY A 250 18.19 -11.37 2.85
N THR A 251 17.97 -12.64 3.21
CA THR A 251 16.66 -13.29 3.07
C THR A 251 15.76 -13.06 4.28
N ALA A 252 14.45 -13.29 4.13
CA ALA A 252 13.48 -13.11 5.23
C ALA A 252 13.81 -13.92 6.51
N ASN A 253 14.61 -14.98 6.40
CA ASN A 253 15.01 -15.84 7.52
C ASN A 253 16.11 -15.20 8.40
N ASP A 254 16.88 -14.24 7.87
CA ASP A 254 17.93 -13.52 8.62
C ASP A 254 17.36 -12.39 9.48
N ILE A 255 16.04 -12.18 9.42
CA ILE A 255 15.39 -10.97 9.89
C ILE A 255 14.32 -11.34 10.92
N SER A 256 14.59 -11.02 12.19
CA SER A 256 13.71 -11.31 13.32
C SER A 256 12.25 -10.88 13.06
N HIS A 257 11.34 -11.84 13.19
CA HIS A 257 9.91 -11.58 13.26
C HIS A 257 9.60 -10.89 14.58
N SER A 258 9.06 -9.68 14.51
CA SER A 258 8.52 -9.04 15.70
C SER A 258 6.99 -8.92 15.63
N PRO A 259 6.25 -9.55 16.56
CA PRO A 259 4.79 -9.56 16.59
C PRO A 259 4.28 -8.27 17.24
N PHE A 260 4.39 -7.15 16.53
CA PHE A 260 3.97 -5.86 17.06
C PHE A 260 2.59 -5.43 16.53
N LYS A 261 1.78 -4.82 17.40
CA LYS A 261 0.55 -4.11 17.04
C LYS A 261 0.94 -2.73 16.49
N GLY A 262 0.54 -2.40 15.27
CA GLY A 262 0.80 -1.08 14.66
C GLY A 262 2.17 -0.90 13.97
N TYR A 263 3.11 -1.83 14.11
CA TYR A 263 4.37 -1.79 13.36
C TYR A 263 4.17 -2.29 11.92
N TYR A 264 4.43 -1.41 10.96
CA TYR A 264 4.25 -1.70 9.54
C TYR A 264 5.51 -2.27 8.89
N GLU A 265 6.69 -1.95 9.43
CA GLU A 265 7.98 -2.27 8.84
C GLU A 265 8.41 -3.73 9.04
N ARG A 266 7.77 -4.68 8.34
CA ARG A 266 7.89 -6.13 8.61
C ARG A 266 8.82 -6.85 7.63
N PRO A 267 9.43 -8.00 8.01
CA PRO A 267 10.25 -8.83 7.10
C PRO A 267 9.53 -9.23 5.80
N ALA A 268 8.20 -9.34 5.82
CA ALA A 268 7.37 -9.63 4.65
C ALA A 268 7.56 -8.63 3.49
N ARG A 269 8.04 -7.41 3.77
CA ARG A 269 8.36 -6.41 2.74
C ARG A 269 9.49 -6.87 1.84
N VAL A 270 10.55 -7.47 2.40
CA VAL A 270 11.68 -8.02 1.64
C VAL A 270 11.20 -9.09 0.67
N VAL A 271 10.29 -9.97 1.10
CA VAL A 271 9.67 -10.98 0.24
C VAL A 271 8.84 -10.35 -0.89
N ALA A 272 8.10 -9.29 -0.60
CA ALA A 272 7.32 -8.57 -1.61
C ALA A 272 8.20 -7.87 -2.66
N ILE A 273 9.32 -7.29 -2.22
CA ILE A 273 10.33 -6.68 -3.09
C ILE A 273 11.00 -7.74 -3.96
N ALA A 274 11.44 -8.87 -3.40
CA ALA A 274 12.01 -9.97 -4.18
C ALA A 274 11.05 -10.43 -5.30
N LYS A 275 9.75 -10.51 -5.00
CA LYS A 275 8.70 -10.81 -6.00
C LYS A 275 8.46 -9.70 -7.03
N ALA A 276 8.85 -8.46 -6.74
CA ALA A 276 8.80 -7.36 -7.69
C ALA A 276 9.87 -7.53 -8.78
N LEU A 277 11.04 -8.05 -8.38
CA LEU A 277 12.24 -8.22 -9.19
C LEU A 277 12.20 -9.46 -10.10
N GLU A 278 11.26 -10.39 -9.87
CA GLU A 278 11.07 -11.58 -10.71
C GLU A 278 10.91 -11.21 -12.20
N GLY A 279 11.80 -11.76 -13.04
CA GLY A 279 11.82 -11.54 -14.48
C GLY A 279 12.43 -10.21 -14.94
N LEU A 280 13.01 -9.42 -14.03
CA LEU A 280 13.87 -8.29 -14.40
C LEU A 280 15.32 -8.75 -14.62
N PRO A 281 16.11 -8.07 -15.48
CA PRO A 281 17.52 -8.38 -15.69
C PRO A 281 18.35 -7.90 -14.50
N ILE A 282 18.46 -8.73 -13.46
CA ILE A 282 19.16 -8.43 -12.21
C ILE A 282 20.58 -9.00 -12.21
N VAL A 283 21.57 -8.18 -11.85
CA VAL A 283 22.92 -8.63 -11.45
C VAL A 283 23.04 -8.44 -9.94
N ARG A 284 23.31 -9.52 -9.19
CA ARG A 284 23.39 -9.45 -7.72
C ARG A 284 24.80 -9.20 -7.24
N HIS A 285 24.92 -8.33 -6.25
CA HIS A 285 26.18 -8.00 -5.59
C HIS A 285 26.10 -8.30 -4.11
N GLU A 286 27.17 -8.90 -3.59
CA GLU A 286 27.34 -9.14 -2.16
C GLU A 286 27.59 -7.82 -1.41
N VAL A 287 26.99 -7.71 -0.23
CA VAL A 287 27.18 -6.56 0.67
C VAL A 287 28.59 -6.59 1.22
N GLN A 288 29.34 -5.51 1.02
CA GLN A 288 30.68 -5.34 1.59
C GLN A 288 30.61 -4.67 2.95
N ASP A 289 31.47 -5.08 3.87
CA ASP A 289 31.59 -4.43 5.17
C ASP A 289 32.54 -3.23 5.10
N PHE A 290 32.04 -2.05 5.45
CA PHE A 290 32.81 -0.81 5.51
C PHE A 290 33.16 -0.39 6.95
N GLY A 291 32.79 -1.21 7.95
CA GLY A 291 32.90 -0.88 9.36
C GLY A 291 32.07 0.34 9.76
N LEU A 292 32.33 0.88 10.95
CA LEU A 292 31.54 2.00 11.50
C LEU A 292 32.01 3.38 11.05
N LYS A 293 33.16 3.50 10.39
CA LYS A 293 33.74 4.81 10.03
C LYS A 293 32.79 5.64 9.14
N PRO A 294 32.16 5.09 8.08
CA PRO A 294 31.20 5.88 7.29
C PRO A 294 29.94 6.25 8.07
N ILE A 295 29.43 5.36 8.92
CA ILE A 295 28.28 5.63 9.78
C ILE A 295 28.57 6.80 10.73
N LEU A 296 29.73 6.77 11.37
CA LEU A 296 30.20 7.82 12.29
C LEU A 296 30.54 9.15 11.58
N ALA A 297 30.66 9.17 10.25
CA ALA A 297 30.88 10.40 9.50
C ALA A 297 29.61 11.27 9.42
N ILE A 298 28.42 10.64 9.45
CA ILE A 298 27.14 11.35 9.35
C ILE A 298 26.29 11.27 10.62
N HIS A 299 26.54 10.29 11.50
CA HIS A 299 25.80 10.12 12.75
C HIS A 299 26.67 10.35 14.01
N ASP A 300 26.05 10.89 15.05
CA ASP A 300 26.66 11.14 16.36
C ASP A 300 27.08 9.81 17.01
N LYS A 301 28.34 9.77 17.47
CA LYS A 301 28.96 8.59 18.06
C LYS A 301 28.17 8.04 19.25
N ARG A 302 27.48 8.89 20.03
CA ARG A 302 26.70 8.46 21.19
C ARG A 302 25.46 7.69 20.76
N MET A 303 24.76 8.13 19.70
CA MET A 303 23.63 7.40 19.14
C MET A 303 24.07 6.04 18.58
N VAL A 304 25.16 6.01 17.80
CA VAL A 304 25.70 4.77 17.23
C VAL A 304 26.10 3.80 18.33
N ASN A 305 26.78 4.27 19.38
CA ASN A 305 27.15 3.43 20.53
C ASN A 305 25.92 2.94 21.29
N PHE A 306 24.91 3.78 21.49
CA PHE A 306 23.66 3.37 22.14
C PHE A 306 23.00 2.21 21.40
N LEU A 307 22.86 2.32 20.07
CA LEU A 307 22.32 1.25 19.23
C LEU A 307 23.22 0.01 19.27
N LYS A 308 24.54 0.16 19.22
CA LYS A 308 25.50 -0.96 19.30
C LYS A 308 25.37 -1.74 20.61
N GLU A 309 25.24 -1.02 21.72
CA GLU A 309 25.05 -1.61 23.05
C GLU A 309 23.74 -2.42 23.16
N SER A 310 22.76 -2.19 22.28
CA SER A 310 21.50 -2.97 22.30
C SER A 310 21.72 -4.45 22.06
N GLN A 311 22.75 -4.82 21.30
CA GLN A 311 23.07 -6.22 20.99
C GLN A 311 23.36 -7.06 22.23
N THR A 312 23.94 -6.45 23.26
CA THR A 312 24.31 -7.13 24.51
C THR A 312 23.39 -6.77 25.67
N ARG A 313 22.81 -5.57 25.67
CA ARG A 313 21.96 -5.08 26.76
C ARG A 313 20.49 -5.47 26.62
N VAL A 314 19.99 -5.74 25.41
CA VAL A 314 18.61 -6.20 25.20
C VAL A 314 18.63 -7.72 25.08
N PRO A 315 17.94 -8.46 25.96
CA PRO A 315 17.80 -9.91 25.81
C PRO A 315 17.07 -10.28 24.51
N PRO A 316 17.38 -11.43 23.88
CA PRO A 316 16.65 -11.91 22.71
C PRO A 316 15.14 -11.98 22.96
N GLY A 317 14.35 -11.44 22.03
CA GLY A 317 12.88 -11.39 22.13
C GLY A 317 12.33 -10.27 23.01
N GLN A 318 13.19 -9.53 23.73
CA GLN A 318 12.78 -8.31 24.42
C GLN A 318 12.90 -7.08 23.53
N ILE A 319 12.10 -6.06 23.86
CA ILE A 319 11.98 -4.82 23.11
C ILE A 319 12.05 -3.66 24.09
N VAL A 320 12.78 -2.62 23.70
CA VAL A 320 12.79 -1.33 24.40
C VAL A 320 12.10 -0.30 23.51
N TYR A 321 11.07 0.34 24.06
CA TYR A 321 10.36 1.42 23.41
C TYR A 321 10.89 2.78 23.89
N PRO A 322 11.00 3.77 22.99
CA PRO A 322 11.16 5.16 23.39
C PRO A 322 9.81 5.65 23.95
N GLU A 323 9.75 5.94 25.25
CA GLU A 323 8.52 6.41 25.91
C GLU A 323 8.66 7.82 26.49
N ILE A 324 9.88 8.23 26.84
CA ILE A 324 10.17 9.50 27.53
C ILE A 324 11.18 10.29 26.71
N PHE A 325 10.77 11.45 26.20
CA PHE A 325 11.56 12.30 25.30
C PHE A 325 12.02 13.58 26.02
N PRO A 326 13.33 13.92 25.98
CA PRO A 326 13.85 15.09 26.66
C PRO A 326 13.63 16.37 25.83
N ILE A 327 12.43 16.98 25.92
CA ILE A 327 12.14 18.27 25.26
C ILE A 327 12.85 19.44 25.98
N ARG A 328 13.03 19.32 27.29
CA ARG A 328 13.76 20.29 28.13
C ARG A 328 14.95 19.60 28.79
N TYR A 329 16.05 20.32 28.97
CA TYR A 329 17.29 19.82 29.60
C TYR A 329 17.92 18.62 28.86
N ALA A 330 17.89 18.65 27.53
CA ALA A 330 18.43 17.60 26.66
C ALA A 330 19.96 17.41 26.74
N ASP A 331 20.68 18.22 27.51
CA ASP A 331 22.14 18.08 27.67
C ASP A 331 22.54 16.92 28.60
N ARG A 332 21.59 16.36 29.36
CA ARG A 332 21.85 15.28 30.33
C ARG A 332 21.41 13.93 29.78
N LEU A 333 22.39 13.08 29.47
CA LEU A 333 22.13 11.69 29.08
C LEU A 333 21.78 10.83 30.31
N PRO A 334 20.64 10.10 30.31
CA PRO A 334 20.28 9.20 31.41
C PRO A 334 21.34 8.11 31.65
N GLN A 335 21.66 7.83 32.92
CA GLN A 335 22.58 6.73 33.25
C GLN A 335 21.99 5.37 32.91
N ASN A 336 20.70 5.16 33.23
CA ASN A 336 19.99 3.92 32.93
C ASN A 336 19.81 3.74 31.42
N TRP A 337 20.30 2.63 30.87
CA TRP A 337 20.42 2.44 29.42
C TRP A 337 19.06 2.47 28.68
N PRO A 338 18.00 1.74 29.11
CA PRO A 338 16.71 1.78 28.42
C PRO A 338 16.10 3.19 28.38
N MET A 339 16.34 4.01 29.41
CA MET A 339 15.84 5.40 29.46
C MET A 339 16.53 6.32 28.44
N ARG A 340 17.65 5.89 27.83
CA ARG A 340 18.27 6.61 26.72
C ARG A 340 17.52 6.45 25.40
N ALA A 341 16.55 5.52 25.30
CA ALA A 341 15.80 5.27 24.07
C ALA A 341 15.12 6.53 23.53
N GLY A 342 14.39 7.27 24.38
CA GLY A 342 13.76 8.52 23.95
C GLY A 342 14.72 9.71 23.88
N TYR A 343 15.94 9.60 24.40
CA TYR A 343 16.99 10.61 24.15
C TYR A 343 17.51 10.53 22.71
N PHE A 344 17.62 9.31 22.18
CA PHE A 344 18.15 9.07 20.84
C PHE A 344 17.05 8.80 19.81
N CYS A 345 15.76 8.94 20.14
CA CYS A 345 14.67 8.66 19.22
C CYS A 345 13.67 9.82 19.14
N ILE A 346 13.06 10.02 17.97
CA ILE A 346 12.07 11.08 17.72
C ILE A 346 10.61 10.59 17.78
N ASP A 347 10.37 9.30 17.98
CA ASP A 347 9.03 8.73 18.03
C ASP A 347 8.93 7.49 18.93
N THR A 348 7.70 7.04 19.18
CA THR A 348 7.39 5.85 19.99
C THR A 348 7.21 4.57 19.13
N SER A 349 7.35 4.67 17.82
CA SER A 349 7.05 3.63 16.84
C SER A 349 8.28 2.91 16.29
N THR A 350 9.47 3.31 16.75
CA THR A 350 10.76 2.74 16.34
C THR A 350 11.41 1.95 17.49
N PRO A 351 11.07 0.65 17.63
CA PRO A 351 11.48 -0.17 18.77
C PRO A 351 12.93 -0.66 18.69
N ILE A 352 13.64 -0.67 19.81
CA ILE A 352 15.00 -1.21 19.88
C ILE A 352 14.93 -2.68 20.29
N THR A 353 15.59 -3.54 19.51
CA THR A 353 15.79 -4.96 19.86
C THR A 353 17.29 -5.28 19.89
N ASN A 354 17.64 -6.51 20.24
CA ASN A 354 19.02 -6.98 20.19
C ASN A 354 19.56 -7.19 18.76
N THR A 355 18.71 -7.12 17.73
CA THR A 355 19.09 -7.34 16.32
C THR A 355 19.12 -6.08 15.48
N VAL A 356 18.53 -4.95 15.93
CA VAL A 356 18.41 -3.74 15.11
C VAL A 356 19.76 -3.18 14.64
N PHE A 357 20.79 -3.19 15.49
CA PHE A 357 22.09 -2.66 15.11
C PHE A 357 22.74 -3.44 13.97
N ALA A 358 22.71 -4.77 14.05
CA ALA A 358 23.26 -5.62 13.00
C ALA A 358 22.49 -5.45 11.68
N ALA A 359 21.15 -5.43 11.74
CA ALA A 359 20.30 -5.21 10.57
C ALA A 359 20.52 -3.82 9.94
N ALA A 360 20.54 -2.76 10.76
CA ALA A 360 20.79 -1.40 10.30
C ALA A 360 22.19 -1.24 9.71
N THR A 361 23.22 -1.84 10.32
CA THR A 361 24.59 -1.83 9.79
C THR A 361 24.67 -2.54 8.44
N ARG A 362 23.97 -3.68 8.26
CA ARG A 362 23.90 -4.38 6.97
C ARG A 362 23.20 -3.54 5.90
N SER A 363 22.13 -2.82 6.24
CA SER A 363 21.45 -1.89 5.32
C SER A 363 22.33 -0.71 4.92
N ALA A 364 23.02 -0.12 5.90
CA ALA A 364 24.02 0.92 5.67
C ALA A 364 25.14 0.45 4.72
N ASN A 365 25.68 -0.74 4.97
CA ASN A 365 26.71 -1.36 4.14
C ASN A 365 26.22 -1.69 2.71
N ALA A 366 24.94 -2.06 2.54
CA ALA A 366 24.35 -2.27 1.22
C ALA A 366 24.29 -0.96 0.42
N ALA A 367 23.89 0.15 1.07
CA ALA A 367 23.90 1.48 0.45
C ALA A 367 25.32 1.94 0.07
N LEU A 368 26.31 1.71 0.95
CA LEU A 368 27.72 2.02 0.67
C LEU A 368 28.31 1.14 -0.46
N THR A 369 27.90 -0.12 -0.54
CA THR A 369 28.29 -1.02 -1.63
C THR A 369 27.78 -0.49 -2.96
N ALA A 370 26.50 -0.10 -3.03
CA ALA A 370 25.90 0.49 -4.23
C ALA A 370 26.57 1.82 -4.61
N ALA A 371 26.83 2.70 -3.64
CA ALA A 371 27.58 3.94 -3.85
C ALA A 371 28.99 3.70 -4.38
N ARG A 372 29.69 2.64 -3.93
CA ARG A 372 31.01 2.26 -4.45
C ARG A 372 30.92 1.78 -5.90
N LEU A 373 29.93 0.94 -6.23
CA LEU A 373 29.72 0.46 -7.60
C LEU A 373 29.49 1.62 -8.57
N VAL A 374 28.54 2.50 -8.23
CA VAL A 374 28.21 3.69 -9.03
C VAL A 374 29.36 4.69 -9.09
N GLY A 375 29.95 5.04 -7.94
CA GLY A 375 31.04 6.00 -7.86
C GLY A 375 32.33 5.56 -8.53
N SER A 376 32.50 4.26 -8.79
CA SER A 376 33.63 3.70 -9.54
C SER A 376 33.35 3.49 -11.03
N GLY A 377 32.13 3.78 -11.49
CA GLY A 377 31.69 3.52 -12.87
C GLY A 377 31.43 2.05 -13.20
N GLN A 378 31.43 1.15 -12.20
CA GLN A 378 31.08 -0.27 -12.41
C GLN A 378 29.58 -0.48 -12.65
N SER A 379 28.75 0.47 -12.23
CA SER A 379 27.30 0.44 -12.42
C SER A 379 26.80 1.83 -12.76
N GLU A 380 25.91 1.93 -13.74
CA GLU A 380 25.17 3.17 -14.01
C GLU A 380 23.99 3.34 -13.05
N MET A 381 23.42 2.23 -12.58
CA MET A 381 22.31 2.24 -11.64
C MET A 381 22.33 1.01 -10.74
N ALA A 382 22.41 1.26 -9.43
CA ALA A 382 22.32 0.23 -8.41
C ALA A 382 21.06 0.42 -7.54
N TYR A 383 20.28 -0.64 -7.38
CA TYR A 383 19.12 -0.69 -6.50
C TYR A 383 19.47 -1.43 -5.20
N VAL A 384 19.15 -0.81 -4.07
CA VAL A 384 19.36 -1.33 -2.72
C VAL A 384 18.02 -1.75 -2.14
N ALA A 385 17.79 -3.06 -2.06
CA ALA A 385 16.65 -3.65 -1.36
C ALA A 385 16.94 -3.71 0.15
N GLY A 386 17.18 -2.55 0.75
CA GLY A 386 17.61 -2.39 2.14
C GLY A 386 16.47 -2.50 3.15
N ARG A 387 16.76 -3.11 4.30
CA ARG A 387 15.88 -3.08 5.48
C ARG A 387 16.72 -3.15 6.76
N PRO A 388 16.53 -2.27 7.75
CA PRO A 388 15.51 -1.21 7.85
C PRO A 388 15.73 -0.03 6.88
N PRO A 389 14.69 0.82 6.67
CA PRO A 389 14.82 2.09 5.93
C PRO A 389 15.74 3.08 6.65
N GLY A 390 15.98 4.26 6.06
CA GLY A 390 16.99 5.19 6.54
C GLY A 390 16.60 6.68 6.61
N HIS A 391 15.72 7.19 5.76
CA HIS A 391 15.58 8.64 5.54
C HIS A 391 15.13 9.49 6.76
N HIS A 392 14.58 8.85 7.82
CA HIS A 392 14.20 9.52 9.06
C HIS A 392 15.30 9.52 10.14
N ALA A 393 16.43 8.84 9.92
CA ALA A 393 17.55 8.86 10.85
C ALA A 393 18.35 10.16 10.66
N GLU A 394 18.27 11.05 11.64
CA GLU A 394 19.02 12.31 11.72
C GLU A 394 20.45 12.07 12.22
N ARG A 395 21.25 13.13 12.27
CA ARG A 395 22.62 13.06 12.81
C ARG A 395 22.64 12.55 14.24
N LYS A 396 21.74 13.00 15.11
CA LYS A 396 21.80 12.71 16.55
C LYS A 396 20.74 11.72 17.04
N VAL A 397 19.68 11.50 16.27
CA VAL A 397 18.50 10.74 16.69
C VAL A 397 18.00 9.84 15.55
N PHE A 398 17.40 8.72 15.91
CA PHE A 398 16.78 7.75 15.00
C PHE A 398 15.25 7.83 15.10
N GLY A 399 14.51 7.27 14.14
CA GLY A 399 13.05 7.31 14.15
C GLY A 399 12.44 6.90 12.81
N GLY A 400 11.11 6.88 12.71
CA GLY A 400 10.36 6.46 11.53
C GLY A 400 10.77 5.09 11.01
N PHE A 401 11.01 4.13 11.91
CA PHE A 401 11.58 2.81 11.61
C PHE A 401 13.04 2.80 11.12
N CYS A 402 13.68 3.97 11.02
CA CYS A 402 15.04 4.18 10.52
C CYS A 402 16.03 4.28 11.69
N TYR A 403 17.22 3.68 11.53
CA TYR A 403 18.28 3.68 12.55
C TYR A 403 19.57 4.35 12.07
N PHE A 404 19.94 4.09 10.81
CA PHE A 404 21.02 4.77 10.10
C PHE A 404 20.48 5.22 8.75
N ASN A 405 20.94 6.38 8.28
CA ASN A 405 20.45 6.99 7.07
C ASN A 405 21.17 6.43 5.84
N ASN A 406 20.58 5.41 5.24
CA ASN A 406 21.13 4.70 4.08
C ASN A 406 21.37 5.65 2.89
N ALA A 407 20.42 6.53 2.60
CA ALA A 407 20.52 7.50 1.51
C ALA A 407 21.63 8.54 1.75
N ALA A 408 21.71 9.09 2.97
CA ALA A 408 22.76 10.01 3.33
C ALA A 408 24.15 9.36 3.36
N LEU A 409 24.26 8.07 3.73
CA LEU A 409 25.52 7.33 3.63
C LEU A 409 26.00 7.21 2.18
N ALA A 410 25.11 6.83 1.27
CA ALA A 410 25.43 6.75 -0.15
C ALA A 410 25.82 8.12 -0.71
N ALA A 411 25.03 9.15 -0.41
CA ALA A 411 25.27 10.51 -0.89
C ALA A 411 26.58 11.08 -0.34
N ASN A 412 26.87 10.91 0.95
CA ASN A 412 28.12 11.38 1.55
C ASN A 412 29.35 10.65 0.98
N ALA A 413 29.23 9.36 0.64
CA ALA A 413 30.32 8.61 0.00
C ALA A 413 30.58 9.07 -1.45
N LEU A 414 29.53 9.45 -2.18
CA LEU A 414 29.59 9.97 -3.54
C LEU A 414 30.03 11.43 -3.59
N SER A 415 29.72 12.24 -2.55
CA SER A 415 30.04 13.67 -2.56
C SER A 415 31.54 13.97 -2.55
N ALA A 416 32.35 13.00 -2.12
CA ALA A 416 33.81 13.05 -2.27
C ALA A 416 34.29 12.96 -3.73
N ARG A 417 33.41 12.64 -4.69
CA ARG A 417 33.73 12.47 -6.12
C ARG A 417 33.02 13.48 -7.03
N GLY A 418 32.04 14.22 -6.53
CA GLY A 418 31.24 15.14 -7.32
C GLY A 418 30.01 15.62 -6.57
N ARG A 419 29.22 16.49 -7.17
CA ARG A 419 27.96 16.98 -6.60
C ARG A 419 26.91 15.88 -6.61
N VAL A 420 26.14 15.77 -5.52
CA VAL A 420 25.12 14.73 -5.39
C VAL A 420 23.75 15.37 -5.19
N ALA A 421 22.74 14.90 -5.92
CA ALA A 421 21.35 15.19 -5.58
C ALA A 421 20.74 13.99 -4.87
N VAL A 422 20.08 14.21 -3.74
CA VAL A 422 19.21 13.22 -3.09
C VAL A 422 17.76 13.60 -3.39
N LEU A 423 17.06 12.75 -4.13
CA LEU A 423 15.64 12.89 -4.43
C LEU A 423 14.85 11.88 -3.59
N ASP A 424 14.05 12.37 -2.65
CA ASP A 424 13.16 11.56 -1.84
C ASP A 424 11.73 11.58 -2.41
N VAL A 425 11.25 10.40 -2.79
CA VAL A 425 9.91 10.16 -3.34
C VAL A 425 9.06 9.28 -2.41
N ASP A 426 9.50 9.04 -1.18
CA ASP A 426 8.69 8.47 -0.11
C ASP A 426 7.51 9.40 0.27
N HIS A 427 6.42 8.84 0.80
CA HIS A 427 5.30 9.66 1.24
C HIS A 427 5.69 10.62 2.37
N HIS A 428 6.62 10.23 3.23
CA HIS A 428 7.04 11.02 4.36
C HIS A 428 8.27 11.85 4.01
N HIS A 429 8.39 13.01 4.67
CA HIS A 429 9.58 13.83 4.51
C HIS A 429 10.80 13.10 5.10
N GLY A 430 11.87 13.00 4.31
CA GLY A 430 13.17 12.51 4.76
C GLY A 430 13.91 13.52 5.66
N ASN A 431 13.33 13.84 6.83
CA ASN A 431 13.89 14.79 7.79
C ASN A 431 15.33 14.45 8.22
N GLY A 432 15.66 13.18 8.32
CA GLY A 432 17.02 12.74 8.63
C GLY A 432 18.02 13.12 7.55
N THR A 433 17.63 12.95 6.28
CA THR A 433 18.47 13.33 5.14
C THR A 433 18.63 14.84 5.08
N GLN A 434 17.54 15.59 5.31
CA GLN A 434 17.58 17.04 5.41
C GLN A 434 18.53 17.51 6.52
N ASP A 435 18.40 17.00 7.75
CA ASP A 435 19.25 17.36 8.89
C ASP A 435 20.75 17.16 8.60
N ILE A 436 21.10 16.01 8.01
CA ILE A 436 22.51 15.64 7.79
C ILE A 436 23.22 16.60 6.81
N PHE A 437 22.50 17.13 5.82
CA PHE A 437 23.03 17.99 4.76
C PHE A 437 22.57 19.46 4.86
N TYR A 438 21.84 19.85 5.90
CA TYR A 438 21.15 21.14 5.96
C TYR A 438 22.08 22.35 5.78
N SER A 439 23.33 22.22 6.23
CA SER A 439 24.36 23.25 6.15
C SER A 439 25.36 23.05 4.99
N ARG A 440 25.08 22.15 4.03
CA ARG A 440 26.01 21.73 2.97
C ARG A 440 25.49 22.12 1.59
N SER A 441 26.42 22.52 0.71
CA SER A 441 26.12 22.88 -0.69
C SER A 441 26.61 21.84 -1.71
N ASP A 442 27.38 20.83 -1.27
CA ASP A 442 27.88 19.75 -2.13
C ASP A 442 26.83 18.64 -2.36
N VAL A 443 25.78 18.62 -1.54
CA VAL A 443 24.64 17.71 -1.64
C VAL A 443 23.34 18.51 -1.67
N LEU A 444 22.56 18.40 -2.74
CA LEU A 444 21.20 18.95 -2.84
C LEU A 444 20.20 17.94 -2.28
N THR A 445 19.37 18.33 -1.32
CA THR A 445 18.24 17.53 -0.83
C THR A 445 16.93 18.04 -1.45
N VAL A 446 16.19 17.13 -2.10
CA VAL A 446 14.87 17.41 -2.69
C VAL A 446 13.88 16.36 -2.22
N SER A 447 12.77 16.76 -1.62
CA SER A 447 11.77 15.81 -1.10
C SER A 447 10.35 16.19 -1.52
N ILE A 448 9.58 15.21 -1.99
CA ILE A 448 8.16 15.35 -2.34
C ILE A 448 7.35 14.45 -1.40
N HIS A 449 6.60 15.04 -0.49
CA HIS A 449 6.01 14.32 0.64
C HIS A 449 4.65 14.88 1.06
N GLY A 450 3.93 14.16 1.90
CA GLY A 450 2.72 14.63 2.56
C GLY A 450 3.00 15.84 3.44
N HIS A 451 2.13 16.84 3.39
CA HIS A 451 2.31 18.08 4.13
C HIS A 451 2.46 17.81 5.64
N PRO A 452 3.52 18.35 6.31
CA PRO A 452 3.83 18.02 7.71
C PRO A 452 2.68 18.27 8.69
N GLU A 453 1.84 19.28 8.48
CA GLU A 453 0.59 19.48 9.26
C GLU A 453 -0.31 18.24 9.40
N SER A 454 -0.22 17.28 8.49
CA SER A 454 -1.08 16.09 8.45
C SER A 454 -0.32 14.78 8.23
N SER A 455 1.01 14.82 8.19
CA SER A 455 1.86 13.67 7.87
C SER A 455 3.11 13.67 8.72
N TYR A 456 3.53 12.48 9.15
CA TYR A 456 4.83 12.29 9.80
C TYR A 456 5.95 12.83 8.87
N PRO A 457 6.96 13.55 9.39
CA PRO A 457 7.36 13.70 10.80
C PRO A 457 6.74 14.89 11.55
N PHE A 458 5.76 15.60 10.98
CA PHE A 458 5.03 16.73 11.56
C PHE A 458 5.79 18.04 11.83
N TYR A 459 7.09 17.95 12.15
CA TYR A 459 7.89 19.09 12.63
C TYR A 459 8.98 19.54 11.66
N ALA A 460 9.09 18.89 10.51
CA ALA A 460 10.02 19.21 9.43
C ALA A 460 9.40 18.85 8.08
N GLY A 461 9.92 19.42 7.00
CA GLY A 461 9.43 19.25 5.64
C GLY A 461 8.60 20.43 5.13
N PHE A 462 8.57 21.54 5.87
CA PHE A 462 7.85 22.72 5.41
C PHE A 462 8.53 23.37 4.21
N GLU A 463 7.73 24.10 3.41
CA GLU A 463 8.23 24.76 2.21
C GLU A 463 9.14 25.95 2.54
N ASP A 464 9.25 26.46 3.75
CA ASP A 464 10.18 27.56 4.09
C ASP A 464 11.57 27.07 4.55
N GLU A 465 11.73 25.77 4.78
CA GLU A 465 13.01 25.14 5.10
C GLU A 465 13.90 25.06 3.86
N ARG A 466 14.91 25.94 3.78
CA ARG A 466 15.76 26.14 2.59
C ARG A 466 17.26 25.87 2.85
N GLY A 467 17.62 25.30 3.99
CA GLY A 467 19.02 25.11 4.41
C GLY A 467 19.54 26.26 5.27
N GLU A 468 20.76 26.11 5.78
CA GLU A 468 21.44 27.10 6.63
C GLU A 468 22.91 27.27 6.23
N GLY A 469 23.52 28.41 6.59
CA GLY A 469 24.92 28.68 6.23
C GLY A 469 25.19 28.50 4.73
N ASP A 470 26.21 27.70 4.40
CA ASP A 470 26.55 27.38 3.02
C ASP A 470 25.48 26.53 2.30
N GLY A 471 24.61 25.84 3.05
CA GLY A 471 23.53 25.01 2.52
C GLY A 471 22.27 25.77 2.09
N VAL A 472 22.21 27.11 2.27
CA VAL A 472 21.06 27.90 1.84
C VAL A 472 20.83 27.75 0.33
N GLY A 473 19.63 27.32 -0.05
CA GLY A 473 19.23 27.02 -1.42
C GLY A 473 19.48 25.58 -1.87
N PHE A 474 20.10 24.74 -1.02
CA PHE A 474 20.39 23.33 -1.29
C PHE A 474 19.47 22.36 -0.53
N ASN A 475 18.40 22.86 0.10
CA ASN A 475 17.27 22.07 0.58
C ASN A 475 15.95 22.55 -0.03
N VAL A 476 15.23 21.64 -0.70
CA VAL A 476 13.99 21.95 -1.43
C VAL A 476 12.90 20.95 -1.08
N ASN A 477 11.89 21.43 -0.34
CA ASN A 477 10.73 20.65 0.06
C ASN A 477 9.51 20.97 -0.80
N PHE A 478 8.80 19.92 -1.23
CA PHE A 478 7.51 20.00 -1.92
C PHE A 478 6.43 19.29 -1.09
N PRO A 479 5.93 19.93 -0.01
CA PRO A 479 4.86 19.37 0.81
C PRO A 479 3.51 19.41 0.06
N LEU A 480 2.84 18.27 -0.05
CA LEU A 480 1.57 18.14 -0.78
C LEU A 480 0.42 17.73 0.16
N ARG A 481 -0.77 18.27 -0.09
CA ARG A 481 -1.98 17.93 0.68
C ARG A 481 -2.46 16.51 0.36
N PRO A 482 -3.19 15.83 1.27
CA PRO A 482 -3.74 14.50 1.01
C PRO A 482 -4.56 14.40 -0.29
N GLY A 483 -4.53 13.23 -0.93
CA GLY A 483 -5.34 12.91 -2.11
C GLY A 483 -4.69 13.20 -3.47
N VAL A 484 -3.39 13.51 -3.50
CA VAL A 484 -2.59 13.68 -4.74
C VAL A 484 -2.72 12.44 -5.62
N ASP A 485 -3.13 12.62 -6.87
CA ASP A 485 -3.17 11.57 -7.89
C ASP A 485 -1.92 11.57 -8.79
N ASP A 486 -1.89 10.71 -9.79
CA ASP A 486 -0.75 10.56 -10.71
C ASP A 486 -0.35 11.89 -11.37
N ALA A 487 -1.32 12.67 -11.85
CA ALA A 487 -1.05 13.91 -12.59
C ALA A 487 -0.52 15.02 -11.67
N ALA A 488 -1.12 15.17 -10.49
CA ALA A 488 -0.67 16.13 -9.49
C ALA A 488 0.73 15.79 -8.97
N TYR A 489 1.02 14.50 -8.72
CA TYR A 489 2.34 14.07 -8.28
C TYR A 489 3.40 14.34 -9.34
N LEU A 490 3.14 13.98 -10.61
CA LEU A 490 4.07 14.24 -11.72
C LEU A 490 4.34 15.74 -11.92
N THR A 491 3.36 16.60 -11.64
CA THR A 491 3.55 18.06 -11.68
C THR A 491 4.54 18.53 -10.60
N ALA A 492 4.44 18.00 -9.39
CA ALA A 492 5.42 18.29 -8.32
C ALA A 492 6.80 17.71 -8.66
N LEU A 493 6.83 16.49 -9.20
CA LEU A 493 8.05 15.84 -9.64
C LEU A 493 8.78 16.66 -10.71
N GLU A 494 8.08 17.23 -11.69
CA GLU A 494 8.75 18.05 -12.72
C GLU A 494 9.43 19.29 -12.11
N LYS A 495 8.84 19.90 -11.07
CA LYS A 495 9.49 21.01 -10.32
C LYS A 495 10.74 20.52 -9.59
N ALA A 496 10.67 19.36 -8.94
CA ALA A 496 11.82 18.72 -8.29
C ALA A 496 12.94 18.41 -9.29
N LEU A 497 12.60 17.79 -10.43
CA LEU A 497 13.55 17.49 -11.50
C LEU A 497 14.18 18.76 -12.08
N LYS A 498 13.42 19.86 -12.21
CA LYS A 498 13.98 21.16 -12.61
C LYS A 498 15.01 21.68 -11.61
N ALA A 499 14.76 21.56 -10.30
CA ALA A 499 15.73 21.93 -9.28
C ALA A 499 17.01 21.08 -9.38
N ILE A 500 16.87 19.77 -9.57
CA ILE A 500 18.00 18.85 -9.77
C ILE A 500 18.80 19.20 -11.02
N ARG A 501 18.13 19.42 -12.17
CA ARG A 501 18.80 19.84 -13.41
C ARG A 501 19.56 21.15 -13.24
N LYS A 502 19.00 22.12 -12.50
CA LYS A 502 19.67 23.40 -12.20
C LYS A 502 20.92 23.20 -11.34
N PHE A 503 20.88 22.29 -10.37
CA PHE A 503 22.04 21.96 -9.55
C PHE A 503 23.13 21.21 -10.33
N ALA A 504 22.77 20.51 -11.41
CA ALA A 504 23.67 19.77 -12.29
C ALA A 504 24.58 18.78 -11.52
N PRO A 505 23.99 17.85 -10.76
CA PRO A 505 24.76 16.86 -10.00
C PRO A 505 25.49 15.88 -10.92
N ASP A 506 26.57 15.31 -10.40
CA ASP A 506 27.31 14.21 -11.02
C ASP A 506 26.70 12.85 -10.68
N TYR A 507 26.02 12.76 -9.52
CA TYR A 507 25.38 11.55 -9.02
C TYR A 507 23.98 11.81 -8.50
N LEU A 508 23.11 10.82 -8.62
CA LEU A 508 21.76 10.84 -8.04
C LEU A 508 21.61 9.74 -6.99
N VAL A 509 21.06 10.08 -5.84
CA VAL A 509 20.54 9.12 -4.86
C VAL A 509 19.03 9.27 -4.80
N VAL A 510 18.29 8.19 -4.95
CA VAL A 510 16.82 8.20 -4.87
C VAL A 510 16.37 7.43 -3.64
N SER A 511 15.74 8.11 -2.69
CA SER A 511 15.01 7.48 -1.58
C SER A 511 13.63 7.07 -2.10
N LEU A 512 13.45 5.77 -2.35
CA LEU A 512 12.27 5.19 -2.98
C LEU A 512 11.31 4.62 -1.92
N GLY A 513 10.29 5.38 -1.57
CA GLY A 513 9.09 4.87 -0.92
C GLY A 513 7.97 4.59 -1.93
N VAL A 514 7.17 3.56 -1.67
CA VAL A 514 5.97 3.26 -2.48
C VAL A 514 4.67 3.39 -1.69
N ASP A 515 4.75 3.97 -0.49
CA ASP A 515 3.61 4.36 0.34
C ASP A 515 2.87 5.59 -0.20
N ILE A 516 3.38 6.26 -1.24
CA ILE A 516 2.61 7.21 -2.05
C ILE A 516 1.47 6.56 -2.84
N MET A 517 1.47 5.22 -2.95
CA MET A 517 0.47 4.49 -3.72
C MET A 517 -0.88 4.42 -2.99
N ARG A 518 -1.96 4.47 -3.77
CA ARG A 518 -3.33 4.32 -3.27
C ARG A 518 -3.48 3.06 -2.40
N GLY A 519 -4.03 3.23 -1.20
CA GLY A 519 -4.35 2.14 -0.29
C GLY A 519 -3.19 1.68 0.58
N ASP A 520 -2.04 2.36 0.53
CA ASP A 520 -1.01 2.15 1.55
C ASP A 520 -1.50 2.63 2.93
N PRO A 521 -1.28 1.87 4.02
CA PRO A 521 -1.80 2.23 5.34
C PRO A 521 -1.14 3.44 6.00
N THR A 522 0.05 3.86 5.55
CA THR A 522 0.76 5.02 6.11
C THR A 522 0.72 6.23 5.18
N GLY A 523 0.19 6.06 3.96
CA GLY A 523 0.16 7.08 2.92
C GLY A 523 -1.22 7.69 2.70
N ALA A 524 -1.24 8.97 2.36
CA ALA A 524 -2.47 9.69 2.01
C ALA A 524 -2.58 10.08 0.53
N PHE A 525 -1.65 9.62 -0.32
CA PHE A 525 -1.66 9.85 -1.76
C PHE A 525 -2.35 8.70 -2.51
N TYR A 526 -2.67 8.96 -3.77
CA TYR A 526 -3.49 8.12 -4.64
C TYR A 526 -2.75 7.69 -5.92
N VAL A 527 -1.42 7.62 -5.85
CA VAL A 527 -0.59 7.22 -6.98
C VAL A 527 -0.91 5.78 -7.37
N SER A 528 -1.07 5.53 -8.67
CA SER A 528 -1.35 4.23 -9.24
C SER A 528 -0.06 3.46 -9.55
N ALA A 529 -0.17 2.18 -9.88
CA ALA A 529 0.99 1.40 -10.35
C ALA A 529 1.56 1.95 -11.69
N GLU A 530 0.72 2.58 -12.51
CA GLU A 530 1.16 3.29 -13.71
C GLU A 530 1.84 4.61 -13.36
N GLY A 531 1.31 5.34 -12.38
CA GLY A 531 1.96 6.51 -11.78
C GLY A 531 3.38 6.23 -11.33
N MET A 532 3.60 5.14 -10.57
CA MET A 532 4.97 4.72 -10.18
C MET A 532 5.91 4.49 -11.36
N ARG A 533 5.39 3.92 -12.47
CA ARG A 533 6.18 3.75 -13.69
C ARG A 533 6.51 5.07 -14.35
N ASN A 534 5.57 6.01 -14.39
CA ASN A 534 5.78 7.33 -14.97
C ASN A 534 6.75 8.16 -14.12
N ILE A 535 6.68 8.06 -12.79
CA ILE A 535 7.65 8.64 -11.85
C ILE A 535 9.05 8.11 -12.14
N GLY A 536 9.21 6.77 -12.16
CA GLY A 536 10.49 6.15 -12.49
C GLY A 536 11.03 6.64 -13.83
N ARG A 537 10.19 6.66 -14.88
CA ARG A 537 10.56 7.14 -16.22
C ARG A 537 11.04 8.59 -16.21
N ALA A 538 10.29 9.48 -15.57
CA ALA A 538 10.63 10.89 -15.51
C ALA A 538 11.98 11.11 -14.83
N ILE A 539 12.25 10.42 -13.72
CA ILE A 539 13.54 10.51 -13.02
C ILE A 539 14.66 9.92 -13.89
N GLY A 540 14.44 8.78 -14.54
CA GLY A 540 15.41 8.14 -15.42
C GLY A 540 15.88 9.03 -16.58
N THR A 541 15.07 10.01 -17.01
CA THR A 541 15.47 10.99 -18.04
C THR A 541 16.63 11.90 -17.64
N LEU A 542 16.95 11.98 -16.35
CA LEU A 542 18.14 12.69 -15.87
C LEU A 542 19.44 12.04 -16.36
N ARG A 543 19.42 10.72 -16.64
CA ARG A 543 20.56 9.94 -17.14
C ARG A 543 21.83 10.12 -16.31
N LEU A 544 21.67 10.15 -14.99
CA LEU A 544 22.76 10.25 -14.02
C LEU A 544 23.15 8.87 -13.49
N PRO A 545 24.43 8.64 -13.16
CA PRO A 545 24.83 7.51 -12.33
C PRO A 545 24.08 7.53 -11.00
N SER A 546 23.35 6.45 -10.69
CA SER A 546 22.29 6.51 -9.68
C SER A 546 22.29 5.37 -8.66
N VAL A 547 22.05 5.71 -7.39
CA VAL A 547 21.78 4.74 -6.33
C VAL A 547 20.32 4.88 -5.89
N ILE A 548 19.52 3.85 -6.09
CA ILE A 548 18.10 3.81 -5.69
C ILE A 548 17.99 3.00 -4.41
N ILE A 549 17.47 3.58 -3.34
CA ILE A 549 17.45 2.99 -2.00
C ILE A 549 16.01 2.83 -1.56
N GLN A 550 15.62 1.61 -1.21
CA GLN A 550 14.27 1.34 -0.70
C GLN A 550 14.07 1.98 0.69
N GLU A 551 13.03 2.80 0.81
CA GLU A 551 12.55 3.40 2.07
C GLU A 551 11.24 2.73 2.52
N GLY A 552 10.11 3.45 2.54
CA GLY A 552 8.79 3.02 3.00
C GLY A 552 7.97 2.20 1.99
N GLY A 553 6.66 2.12 2.23
CA GLY A 553 5.73 1.24 1.52
C GLY A 553 5.39 -0.03 2.30
N TYR A 554 4.12 -0.18 2.68
CA TYR A 554 3.70 -1.16 3.68
C TYR A 554 2.51 -2.02 3.24
N HIS A 555 1.84 -1.64 2.15
CA HIS A 555 0.92 -2.53 1.46
C HIS A 555 1.70 -3.49 0.55
N LEU A 556 1.76 -4.79 0.90
CA LEU A 556 2.61 -5.78 0.22
C LEU A 556 2.36 -5.90 -1.30
N GLN A 557 1.12 -5.70 -1.74
CA GLN A 557 0.80 -5.71 -3.18
C GLN A 557 1.25 -4.44 -3.88
N ASN A 558 1.24 -3.29 -3.17
CA ASN A 558 1.76 -2.03 -3.68
C ASN A 558 3.28 -2.11 -3.77
N LEU A 559 3.97 -2.67 -2.76
CA LEU A 559 5.41 -2.99 -2.85
C LEU A 559 5.76 -3.76 -4.12
N ARG A 560 5.05 -4.86 -4.41
CA ARG A 560 5.32 -5.64 -5.61
C ARG A 560 5.12 -4.85 -6.90
N ARG A 561 4.01 -4.11 -7.01
CA ARG A 561 3.62 -3.41 -8.25
C ARG A 561 4.39 -2.10 -8.44
N GLY A 562 4.58 -1.34 -7.37
CA GLY A 562 5.21 -0.04 -7.32
C GLY A 562 6.71 -0.12 -7.56
N VAL A 563 7.43 -0.98 -6.84
CA VAL A 563 8.89 -1.17 -7.03
C VAL A 563 9.17 -1.64 -8.46
N ARG A 564 8.43 -2.64 -8.94
CA ARG A 564 8.55 -3.11 -10.34
C ARG A 564 8.25 -1.99 -11.33
N GLY A 565 7.14 -1.26 -11.13
CA GLY A 565 6.72 -0.17 -11.99
C GLY A 565 7.80 0.91 -12.07
N PHE A 566 8.30 1.35 -10.92
CA PHE A 566 9.36 2.34 -10.79
C PHE A 566 10.65 1.91 -11.50
N LEU A 567 11.21 0.74 -11.17
CA LEU A 567 12.48 0.28 -11.75
C LEU A 567 12.40 0.09 -13.27
N VAL A 568 11.28 -0.45 -13.77
CA VAL A 568 11.04 -0.57 -15.21
C VAL A 568 10.91 0.81 -15.86
N GLY A 569 10.17 1.72 -15.24
CA GLY A 569 10.04 3.09 -15.70
C GLY A 569 11.40 3.78 -15.78
N TYR A 570 12.18 3.67 -14.70
CA TYR A 570 13.52 4.23 -14.57
C TYR A 570 14.44 3.78 -15.68
N GLY A 571 14.55 2.47 -15.89
CA GLY A 571 15.40 1.92 -16.95
C GLY A 571 14.93 2.33 -18.36
N VAL A 572 13.63 2.53 -18.58
CA VAL A 572 13.13 3.13 -19.84
C VAL A 572 13.55 4.60 -19.96
N GLY A 573 13.45 5.39 -18.91
CA GLY A 573 13.85 6.81 -18.91
C GLY A 573 15.35 7.00 -19.20
N MET A 574 16.19 6.05 -18.77
CA MET A 574 17.63 6.06 -19.05
C MET A 574 17.94 5.84 -20.53
N THR A 575 17.11 5.09 -21.25
CA THR A 575 17.35 4.83 -22.68
C THR A 575 17.11 6.10 -23.50
N PRO A 576 18.06 6.51 -24.37
CA PRO A 576 17.80 7.57 -25.32
C PRO A 576 16.60 7.20 -26.20
N GLU A 577 15.66 8.13 -26.38
CA GLU A 577 14.76 8.03 -27.53
C GLU A 577 15.65 8.00 -28.76
N GLU A 578 15.54 6.92 -29.56
CA GLU A 578 16.11 6.93 -30.89
C GLU A 578 15.47 8.11 -31.60
N SER A 579 16.27 9.16 -31.82
CA SER A 579 15.91 10.28 -32.66
C SER A 579 15.26 9.68 -33.89
N ALA A 580 13.98 9.98 -34.12
CA ALA A 580 13.30 9.68 -35.36
C ALA A 580 14.16 10.29 -36.46
N THR A 581 15.01 9.46 -37.06
CA THR A 581 15.89 9.85 -38.13
C THR A 581 14.95 10.26 -39.24
N ARG A 582 14.96 11.57 -39.50
CA ARG A 582 14.35 12.18 -40.67
C ARG A 582 14.67 11.30 -41.89
N ALA A 583 13.64 10.77 -42.52
CA ALA A 583 13.66 10.40 -43.93
C ALA A 583 12.86 11.48 -44.67
#